data_AF-A0A7Z9WLG5-F1
#
_entry.id   AF-A0A7Z9WLG5-F1
#
_cell.length_a   1.000
_cell.length_b   1.000
_cell.length_c   1.000
_cell.angle_alpha   90.00
_cell.angle_beta   90.00
_cell.angle_gamma   90.00
#
_symmetry.space_group_name_H-M   'P 1'
#
loop_
_entity.id
_entity.type
_entity.pdbx_description
1 polymer ?
#
loop_
_entity_poly.entity_id
_entity_poly.type
_entity_poly.pdbx_seq_one_letter_code
_entity_poly.pdbx_strand_id
1 'polypeptide(L)'
;MGVRTDPQARKTRSLSGRLTALAVAALALFTVAAVGAAWGSVYIPPMAVVRLCWARLTRGALPADWPRSWETILFQIRIPRVVLGGLVGMTLAVAGAVYQALFRNPLADPYLIGVSSGASFGATVAIYFVWRFAWGGLNAISLAAFAGALLATAAIYGLARVGGRTPVTTLILAGVALGALLSSGTTFLMFTARDAFSTIHALGWLMGSLALANWDEVRAILPYLLLGFSVVGWHAHTLNVLQLDEDQAQALGIAVERVKGILILAASLATAAAVSVSGVIGFVGLVVPHIVRLIWGP
;
A
#
# COMPACT_ATOMS: atom_id res chain seq x y z
N MET A 1 32.36 -28.50 -30.60
CA MET A 1 32.62 -28.13 -29.19
C MET A 1 31.33 -27.64 -28.58
N GLY A 2 30.53 -28.56 -28.02
CA GLY A 2 29.28 -28.23 -27.36
C GLY A 2 29.53 -27.85 -25.91
N VAL A 3 29.22 -26.61 -25.55
CA VAL A 3 29.16 -26.19 -24.15
C VAL A 3 27.96 -26.88 -23.53
N ARG A 4 28.21 -27.95 -22.77
CA ARG A 4 27.22 -28.54 -21.88
C ARG A 4 26.92 -27.51 -20.79
N THR A 5 25.84 -26.78 -20.93
CA THR A 5 25.26 -26.00 -19.83
C THR A 5 24.61 -26.98 -18.86
N ASP A 6 25.27 -27.20 -17.73
CA ASP A 6 24.85 -28.11 -16.69
C ASP A 6 23.47 -27.68 -16.11
N PRO A 7 22.41 -28.50 -16.25
CA PRO A 7 21.08 -28.18 -15.72
C PRO A 7 21.01 -28.15 -14.18
N GLN A 8 22.06 -28.61 -13.50
CA GLN A 8 22.07 -28.75 -12.04
C GLN A 8 22.47 -27.46 -11.29
N ALA A 9 23.06 -26.47 -11.96
CA ALA A 9 23.47 -25.21 -11.32
C ALA A 9 22.30 -24.31 -10.86
N ARG A 10 21.05 -24.63 -11.25
CA ARG A 10 19.87 -23.78 -11.00
C ARG A 10 19.05 -24.17 -9.76
N LYS A 11 19.37 -25.26 -9.06
CA LYS A 11 18.41 -25.93 -8.14
C LYS A 11 18.76 -25.98 -6.65
N THR A 12 19.74 -25.20 -6.18
CA THR A 12 20.05 -25.12 -4.74
C THR A 12 20.34 -23.69 -4.30
N ARG A 13 19.32 -22.81 -4.32
CA ARG A 13 19.27 -21.80 -3.25
C ARG A 13 19.00 -22.56 -1.96
N SER A 14 20.07 -22.99 -1.30
CA SER A 14 20.01 -23.71 -0.03
C SER A 14 19.14 -22.91 0.95
N LEU A 15 18.45 -23.61 1.87
CA LEU A 15 17.66 -22.98 2.93
C LEU A 15 18.46 -21.87 3.65
N SER A 16 19.78 -22.05 3.79
CA SER A 16 20.70 -21.04 4.33
C SER A 16 20.71 -19.73 3.53
N GLY A 17 20.65 -19.76 2.20
CA GLY A 17 20.63 -18.57 1.35
C GLY A 17 19.32 -17.77 1.42
N ARG A 18 18.20 -18.43 1.72
CA ARG A 18 16.91 -17.74 1.97
C ARG A 18 16.89 -17.12 3.37
N LEU A 19 17.38 -17.85 4.37
CA LEU A 19 17.45 -17.34 5.74
C LEU A 19 18.39 -16.13 5.85
N THR A 20 19.54 -16.15 5.17
CA THR A 20 20.46 -15.00 5.16
C THR A 20 19.82 -13.78 4.51
N ALA A 21 19.15 -13.93 3.38
CA ALA A 21 18.50 -12.81 2.70
C ALA A 21 17.30 -12.26 3.50
N LEU A 22 16.54 -13.11 4.21
CA LEU A 22 15.52 -12.64 5.16
C LEU A 22 16.13 -11.88 6.33
N ALA A 23 17.24 -12.37 6.90
CA ALA A 23 17.94 -11.70 8.00
C ALA A 23 18.48 -10.32 7.57
N VAL A 24 19.05 -10.21 6.36
CA VAL A 24 19.52 -8.94 5.79
C VAL A 24 18.34 -7.98 5.59
N ALA A 25 17.21 -8.44 5.07
CA ALA A 25 16.02 -7.61 4.91
C ALA A 25 15.45 -7.14 6.25
N ALA A 26 15.39 -8.02 7.25
CA ALA A 26 14.95 -7.67 8.60
C ALA A 26 15.89 -6.65 9.27
N LEU A 27 17.21 -6.82 9.10
CA LEU A 27 18.20 -5.87 9.59
C LEU A 27 18.06 -4.51 8.89
N ALA A 28 17.91 -4.48 7.57
CA ALA A 28 17.70 -3.26 6.80
C ALA A 28 16.41 -2.54 7.20
N LEU A 29 15.31 -3.27 7.44
CA LEU A 29 14.07 -2.70 7.93
C LEU A 29 14.24 -2.10 9.34
N PHE A 30 14.92 -2.83 10.23
CA PHE A 30 15.19 -2.35 11.59
C PHE A 30 16.06 -1.10 11.59
N THR A 31 17.13 -1.05 10.78
CA THR A 31 18.02 0.12 10.70
C THR A 31 17.28 1.33 10.14
N VAL A 32 16.50 1.18 9.08
CA VAL A 32 15.69 2.27 8.51
C VAL A 32 14.65 2.76 9.51
N ALA A 33 13.98 1.86 10.24
CA ALA A 33 13.02 2.23 11.26
C ALA A 33 13.68 2.98 12.43
N ALA A 34 14.85 2.53 12.89
CA ALA A 34 15.60 3.18 13.96
C ALA A 34 16.08 4.58 13.54
N VAL A 35 16.61 4.71 12.31
CA VAL A 35 17.01 6.01 11.74
C VAL A 35 15.79 6.93 11.60
N GLY A 36 14.67 6.43 11.09
CA GLY A 36 13.43 7.20 10.96
C GLY A 36 12.86 7.67 12.30
N ALA A 37 13.02 6.90 13.37
CA ALA A 37 12.62 7.29 14.72
C ALA A 37 13.59 8.31 15.35
N ALA A 38 14.88 8.20 15.05
CA ALA A 38 15.91 9.10 15.59
C ALA A 38 15.97 10.45 14.86
N TRP A 39 15.67 10.48 13.56
CA TRP A 39 15.74 11.68 12.73
C TRP A 39 14.45 12.52 12.80
N GLY A 40 14.57 13.83 12.99
CA GLY A 40 13.43 14.75 12.93
C GLY A 40 13.79 16.20 13.23
N SER A 41 12.80 17.09 13.18
CA SER A 41 12.96 18.54 13.39
C SER A 41 13.53 18.91 14.76
N VAL A 42 13.25 18.10 15.78
CA VAL A 42 13.80 18.24 17.13
C VAL A 42 14.95 17.25 17.30
N TYR A 43 16.17 17.71 17.55
CA TYR A 43 17.27 16.80 17.78
C TYR A 43 17.07 16.04 19.11
N ILE A 44 17.01 14.70 19.03
CA ILE A 44 17.00 13.81 20.20
C ILE A 44 18.25 12.93 20.08
N PRO A 45 19.18 12.97 21.05
CA PRO A 45 20.39 12.15 21.00
C PRO A 45 20.06 10.66 20.85
N PRO A 46 20.78 9.89 20.02
CA PRO A 46 20.49 8.47 19.80
C PRO A 46 20.44 7.65 21.09
N MET A 47 21.34 7.94 22.04
CA MET A 47 21.34 7.30 23.36
C MET A 47 20.07 7.60 24.16
N ALA A 48 19.53 8.82 24.06
CA ALA A 48 18.27 9.18 24.70
C ALA A 48 17.10 8.41 24.07
N VAL A 49 17.08 8.19 22.75
CA VAL A 49 16.07 7.35 22.08
C VAL A 49 16.08 5.93 22.62
N VAL A 50 17.27 5.32 22.78
CA VAL A 50 17.40 3.97 23.36
C VAL A 50 16.90 3.94 24.81
N ARG A 51 17.28 4.93 25.64
CA ARG A 51 16.83 5.03 27.03
C ARG A 51 15.32 5.25 27.15
N LEU A 52 14.74 6.09 26.30
CA LEU A 52 13.29 6.32 26.19
C LEU A 52 12.53 5.03 25.84
N CYS A 53 13.00 4.30 24.83
CA CYS A 53 12.44 3.01 24.45
C CYS A 53 12.55 1.97 25.58
N TRP A 54 13.71 1.88 26.23
CA TRP A 54 13.94 0.97 27.34
C TRP A 54 13.08 1.30 28.56
N ALA A 55 12.97 2.58 28.92
CA ALA A 55 12.13 3.04 30.02
C ALA A 55 10.66 2.72 29.77
N ARG A 56 10.17 2.91 28.54
CA ARG A 56 8.78 2.54 28.19
C ARG A 56 8.55 1.03 28.22
N LEU A 57 9.52 0.24 27.77
CA LEU A 57 9.45 -1.23 27.80
C LEU A 57 9.44 -1.76 29.24
N THR A 58 10.25 -1.18 30.12
CA THR A 58 10.38 -1.56 31.53
C THR A 58 9.36 -0.86 32.45
N ARG A 59 8.37 -0.18 31.88
CA ARG A 59 7.32 0.57 32.61
C ARG A 59 7.87 1.59 33.62
N GLY A 60 8.95 2.27 33.28
CA GLY A 60 9.50 3.37 34.07
C GLY A 60 10.57 2.95 35.09
N ALA A 61 11.26 1.82 34.88
CA ALA A 61 12.33 1.37 35.77
C ALA A 61 13.57 2.29 35.78
N LEU A 62 13.68 3.22 34.84
CA LEU A 62 14.74 4.23 34.77
C LEU A 62 14.24 5.60 35.24
N PRO A 63 15.07 6.40 35.94
CA PRO A 63 14.75 7.80 36.22
C PRO A 63 14.54 8.56 34.91
N ALA A 64 13.43 9.29 34.81
CA ALA A 64 13.14 10.14 33.65
C ALA A 64 13.92 11.46 33.78
N ASP A 65 15.16 11.47 33.30
CA ASP A 65 16.08 12.62 33.26
C ASP A 65 16.01 13.41 31.94
N TRP A 66 15.00 13.12 31.10
CA TRP A 66 14.77 13.79 29.81
C TRP A 66 13.50 14.66 29.82
N PRO A 67 13.40 15.65 28.92
CA PRO A 67 12.18 16.43 28.75
C PRO A 67 10.98 15.56 28.35
N ARG A 68 9.81 15.78 28.96
CA ARG A 68 8.55 15.09 28.59
C ARG A 68 8.17 15.29 27.12
N SER A 69 8.59 16.39 26.49
CA SER A 69 8.37 16.64 25.06
C SER A 69 9.03 15.57 24.18
N TRP A 70 10.16 15.00 24.59
CA TRP A 70 10.84 13.95 23.83
C TRP A 70 10.03 12.66 23.79
N GLU A 71 9.35 12.31 24.88
CA GLU A 71 8.44 11.15 24.92
C GLU A 71 7.28 11.34 23.95
N THR A 72 6.63 12.50 23.97
CA THR A 72 5.52 12.81 23.05
C THR A 72 5.99 12.79 21.60
N ILE A 73 7.12 13.44 21.29
CA ILE A 73 7.66 13.49 19.93
C ILE A 73 8.00 12.08 19.43
N LEU A 74 8.71 11.28 20.23
CA LEU A 74 9.13 9.96 19.81
C LEU A 74 7.93 9.02 19.63
N PHE A 75 7.06 8.92 20.62
CA PHE A 75 6.02 7.90 20.67
C PHE A 75 4.68 8.29 20.06
N GLN A 76 4.34 9.58 19.99
CA GLN A 76 3.06 10.04 19.42
C GLN A 76 3.21 10.65 18.03
N ILE A 77 4.44 10.97 17.59
CA ILE A 77 4.68 11.59 16.27
C ILE A 77 5.57 10.69 15.41
N ARG A 78 6.77 10.35 15.87
CA ARG A 78 7.76 9.65 15.01
C ARG A 78 7.48 8.18 14.81
N ILE A 79 7.26 7.43 15.89
CA ILE A 79 7.01 5.99 15.80
C ILE A 79 5.75 5.69 14.99
N PRO A 80 4.59 6.35 15.20
CA PRO A 80 3.41 6.16 14.35
C PRO A 80 3.71 6.39 12.87
N ARG A 81 4.47 7.43 12.56
CA ARG A 81 4.88 7.77 11.19
C ARG A 81 5.75 6.71 10.55
N VAL A 82 6.74 6.19 11.28
CA VAL A 82 7.62 5.10 10.81
C VAL A 82 6.82 3.82 10.59
N VAL A 83 5.95 3.45 11.54
CA VAL A 83 5.10 2.26 11.45
C VAL A 83 4.13 2.38 10.28
N LEU A 84 3.42 3.50 10.18
CA LEU A 84 2.47 3.74 9.10
C LEU A 84 3.16 3.73 7.73
N GLY A 85 4.34 4.37 7.62
CA GLY A 85 5.13 4.35 6.39
C GLY A 85 5.56 2.93 5.99
N GLY A 86 5.97 2.10 6.95
CA GLY A 86 6.28 0.69 6.72
C GLY A 86 5.06 -0.12 6.25
N LEU A 87 3.91 0.08 6.90
CA LEU A 87 2.65 -0.58 6.54
C LEU A 87 2.17 -0.18 5.13
N VAL A 88 2.19 1.11 4.82
CA VAL A 88 1.81 1.64 3.50
C VAL A 88 2.76 1.11 2.43
N GLY A 89 4.08 1.17 2.67
CA GLY A 89 5.10 0.63 1.75
C GLY A 89 4.92 -0.86 1.47
N MET A 90 4.72 -1.67 2.52
CA MET A 90 4.41 -3.09 2.39
C MET A 90 3.13 -3.33 1.59
N THR A 91 2.07 -2.56 1.87
CA THR A 91 0.78 -2.71 1.20
C THR A 91 0.87 -2.42 -0.29
N LEU A 92 1.49 -1.31 -0.67
CA LEU A 92 1.68 -0.95 -2.07
C LEU A 92 2.57 -1.97 -2.80
N ALA A 93 3.63 -2.47 -2.16
CA ALA A 93 4.48 -3.51 -2.73
C ALA A 93 3.71 -4.83 -2.96
N VAL A 94 2.94 -5.30 -1.98
CA VAL A 94 2.14 -6.53 -2.11
C VAL A 94 1.06 -6.36 -3.18
N ALA A 95 0.34 -5.24 -3.17
CA ALA A 95 -0.68 -4.96 -4.18
C ALA A 95 -0.06 -4.92 -5.58
N GLY A 96 1.08 -4.23 -5.76
CA GLY A 96 1.85 -4.23 -6.99
C GLY A 96 2.23 -5.62 -7.47
N ALA A 97 2.75 -6.48 -6.59
CA ALA A 97 3.09 -7.85 -6.93
C ALA A 97 1.87 -8.66 -7.41
N VAL A 98 0.71 -8.47 -6.76
CA VAL A 98 -0.57 -9.10 -7.13
C VAL A 98 -1.05 -8.63 -8.50
N TYR A 99 -1.07 -7.31 -8.76
CA TYR A 99 -1.49 -6.78 -10.07
C TYR A 99 -0.55 -7.19 -11.20
N GLN A 100 0.76 -7.19 -10.96
CA GLN A 100 1.74 -7.66 -11.95
C GLN A 100 1.58 -9.14 -12.29
N ALA A 101 1.22 -9.97 -11.31
CA ALA A 101 0.93 -11.38 -11.55
C ALA A 101 -0.40 -11.57 -12.29
N LEU A 102 -1.48 -10.92 -11.85
CA LEU A 102 -2.80 -10.99 -12.47
C LEU A 102 -2.81 -10.53 -13.93
N PHE A 103 -2.12 -9.42 -14.22
CA PHE A 103 -2.08 -8.86 -15.57
C PHE A 103 -0.93 -9.38 -16.40
N ARG A 104 -0.09 -10.27 -15.83
CA ARG A 104 1.09 -10.83 -16.49
C ARG A 104 1.96 -9.74 -17.12
N ASN A 105 2.06 -8.60 -16.43
CA ASN A 105 2.72 -7.40 -16.92
C ASN A 105 3.51 -6.74 -15.78
N PRO A 106 4.85 -6.64 -15.86
CA PRO A 106 5.66 -6.01 -14.82
C PRO A 106 5.41 -4.50 -14.67
N LEU A 107 4.73 -3.87 -15.63
CA LEU A 107 4.32 -2.46 -15.56
C LEU A 107 2.94 -2.25 -14.93
N ALA A 108 2.29 -3.31 -14.45
CA ALA A 108 1.02 -3.19 -13.75
C ALA A 108 1.20 -2.52 -12.39
N ASP A 109 0.36 -1.52 -12.12
CA ASP A 109 0.30 -0.79 -10.86
C ASP A 109 -1.11 -0.85 -10.25
N PRO A 110 -1.27 -0.90 -8.91
CA PRO A 110 -2.56 -0.84 -8.24
C PRO A 110 -3.44 0.35 -8.62
N TYR A 111 -2.88 1.45 -9.13
CA TYR A 111 -3.65 2.62 -9.54
C TYR A 111 -4.32 2.46 -10.91
N LEU A 112 -3.95 1.44 -11.71
CA LEU A 112 -4.58 1.17 -13.01
C LEU A 112 -6.08 0.86 -12.91
N ILE A 113 -6.52 0.32 -11.77
CA ILE A 113 -7.92 -0.04 -11.52
C ILE A 113 -8.67 1.04 -10.71
N GLY A 114 -8.19 2.28 -10.75
CA GLY A 114 -8.92 3.46 -10.26
C GLY A 114 -8.93 3.66 -8.74
N VAL A 115 -8.14 2.91 -7.98
CA VAL A 115 -8.00 3.14 -6.53
C VAL A 115 -7.53 4.57 -6.25
N SER A 116 -6.49 5.04 -6.95
CA SER A 116 -5.94 6.38 -6.77
C SER A 116 -6.90 7.48 -7.21
N SER A 117 -7.50 7.37 -8.40
CA SER A 117 -8.44 8.38 -8.91
C SER A 117 -9.73 8.43 -8.10
N GLY A 118 -10.24 7.29 -7.64
CA GLY A 118 -11.37 7.21 -6.72
C GLY A 118 -11.08 7.80 -5.35
N ALA A 119 -9.90 7.50 -4.78
CA ALA A 119 -9.49 8.07 -3.51
C ALA A 119 -9.32 9.59 -3.59
N SER A 120 -8.67 10.06 -4.66
CA SER A 120 -8.49 11.47 -4.98
C SER A 120 -9.80 12.21 -5.07
N PHE A 121 -10.73 11.71 -5.88
CA PHE A 121 -12.04 12.32 -6.02
C PHE A 121 -12.84 12.31 -4.70
N GLY A 122 -12.84 11.19 -3.98
CA GLY A 122 -13.51 11.08 -2.68
C GLY A 122 -12.96 12.05 -1.63
N ALA A 123 -11.64 12.16 -1.53
CA ALA A 123 -10.98 13.11 -0.65
C ALA A 123 -11.34 14.55 -1.02
N THR A 124 -11.29 14.90 -2.31
CA THR A 124 -11.63 16.24 -2.80
C THR A 124 -13.09 16.59 -2.56
N VAL A 125 -14.02 15.65 -2.69
CA VAL A 125 -15.44 15.85 -2.33
C VAL A 125 -15.57 16.18 -0.84
N ALA A 126 -14.94 15.41 0.04
CA ALA A 126 -15.00 15.65 1.48
C ALA A 126 -14.39 17.01 1.88
N ILE A 127 -13.31 17.41 1.21
CA ILE A 127 -12.67 18.73 1.41
C ILE A 127 -13.60 19.84 0.90
N TYR A 128 -14.14 19.70 -0.32
CA TYR A 128 -15.01 20.70 -0.96
C TYR A 128 -16.27 21.00 -0.13
N PHE A 129 -16.91 19.97 0.41
CA PHE A 129 -18.10 20.12 1.26
C PHE A 129 -17.77 20.36 2.73
N VAL A 130 -16.49 20.45 3.09
CA VAL A 130 -16.01 20.69 4.47
C VAL A 130 -16.65 19.70 5.45
N TRP A 131 -16.55 18.40 5.15
CA TRP A 131 -17.08 17.37 6.05
C TRP A 131 -16.28 17.32 7.35
N ARG A 132 -16.97 17.46 8.50
CA ARG A 132 -16.37 17.53 9.85
C ARG A 132 -16.85 16.41 10.75
N PHE A 133 -16.69 15.18 10.29
CA PHE A 133 -16.94 13.99 11.11
C PHE A 133 -15.71 13.08 11.13
N ALA A 134 -15.66 12.18 12.10
CA ALA A 134 -14.63 11.16 12.21
C ALA A 134 -15.29 9.87 12.70
N TRP A 135 -14.80 8.73 12.21
CA TRP A 135 -15.29 7.41 12.62
C TRP A 135 -14.16 6.40 12.58
N GLY A 136 -14.06 5.58 13.63
CA GLY A 136 -13.10 4.47 13.68
C GLY A 136 -11.63 4.91 13.68
N GLY A 137 -11.32 6.12 14.14
CA GLY A 137 -9.96 6.68 14.10
C GLY A 137 -9.58 7.36 12.79
N LEU A 138 -10.51 7.42 11.81
CA LEU A 138 -10.31 8.09 10.53
C LEU A 138 -11.14 9.37 10.46
N ASN A 139 -10.59 10.42 9.85
CA ASN A 139 -11.32 11.64 9.55
C ASN A 139 -12.22 11.46 8.32
N ALA A 140 -13.13 12.42 8.09
CA ALA A 140 -14.06 12.38 6.96
C ALA A 140 -13.36 12.28 5.59
N ILE A 141 -12.17 12.87 5.44
CA ILE A 141 -11.41 12.87 4.19
C ILE A 141 -10.89 11.46 3.90
N SER A 142 -10.29 10.80 4.89
CA SER A 142 -9.81 9.42 4.78
C SER A 142 -10.97 8.45 4.54
N LEU A 143 -12.12 8.63 5.21
CA LEU A 143 -13.30 7.79 4.98
C LEU A 143 -13.84 7.95 3.55
N ALA A 144 -13.93 9.19 3.06
CA ALA A 144 -14.37 9.47 1.70
C ALA A 144 -13.38 8.97 0.64
N ALA A 145 -12.07 9.10 0.89
CA ALA A 145 -11.03 8.56 0.03
C ALA A 145 -11.10 7.03 -0.04
N PHE A 146 -11.25 6.37 1.11
CA PHE A 146 -11.41 4.92 1.19
C PHE A 146 -12.65 4.44 0.43
N ALA A 147 -13.81 5.07 0.68
CA ALA A 147 -15.05 4.73 -0.02
C ALA A 147 -14.95 5.02 -1.53
N GLY A 148 -14.39 6.17 -1.91
CA GLY A 148 -14.19 6.56 -3.31
C GLY A 148 -13.30 5.58 -4.07
N ALA A 149 -12.20 5.12 -3.45
CA ALA A 149 -11.33 4.08 -4.01
C ALA A 149 -12.06 2.76 -4.28
N LEU A 150 -12.83 2.29 -3.29
CA LEU A 150 -13.57 1.03 -3.40
C LEU A 150 -14.70 1.14 -4.43
N LEU A 151 -15.45 2.25 -4.44
CA LEU A 151 -16.53 2.48 -5.40
C LEU A 151 -15.99 2.59 -6.82
N ALA A 152 -14.89 3.32 -7.03
CA ALA A 152 -14.24 3.42 -8.34
C ALA A 152 -13.76 2.05 -8.83
N THR A 153 -13.11 1.27 -7.95
CA THR A 153 -12.67 -0.08 -8.28
C THR A 153 -13.83 -1.00 -8.64
N ALA A 154 -14.90 -0.99 -7.83
CA ALA A 154 -16.09 -1.80 -8.08
C ALA A 154 -16.78 -1.42 -9.40
N ALA A 155 -16.85 -0.12 -9.70
CA ALA A 155 -17.36 0.37 -10.98
C ALA A 155 -16.49 -0.12 -12.14
N ILE A 156 -15.16 0.04 -12.08
CA ILE A 156 -14.24 -0.43 -13.12
C ILE A 156 -14.36 -1.94 -13.34
N TYR A 157 -14.38 -2.71 -12.26
CA TYR A 157 -14.56 -4.16 -12.34
C TYR A 157 -15.90 -4.54 -12.97
N GLY A 158 -16.98 -3.83 -12.62
CA GLY A 158 -18.31 -4.02 -13.21
C GLY A 158 -18.37 -3.69 -14.70
N LEU A 159 -17.80 -2.54 -15.10
CA LEU A 159 -17.74 -2.10 -16.51
C LEU A 159 -16.88 -3.03 -17.37
N ALA A 160 -15.80 -3.57 -16.79
CA ALA A 160 -14.85 -4.41 -17.52
C ALA A 160 -15.35 -5.82 -17.81
N ARG A 161 -16.40 -6.27 -17.12
CA ARG A 161 -16.89 -7.64 -17.18
C ARG A 161 -17.73 -7.85 -18.44
N VAL A 162 -17.27 -8.75 -19.32
CA VAL A 162 -17.93 -9.08 -20.59
C VAL A 162 -18.14 -10.60 -20.66
N GLY A 163 -19.38 -11.04 -20.85
CA GLY A 163 -19.70 -12.47 -20.97
C GLY A 163 -19.30 -13.31 -19.75
N GLY A 164 -19.32 -12.72 -18.55
CA GLY A 164 -18.90 -13.38 -17.31
C GLY A 164 -17.39 -13.43 -17.07
N ARG A 165 -16.57 -13.04 -18.05
CA ARG A 165 -15.10 -12.95 -17.97
C ARG A 165 -14.64 -11.52 -17.72
N THR A 166 -13.41 -11.37 -17.24
CA THR A 166 -12.75 -10.08 -17.01
C THR A 166 -11.45 -9.97 -17.82
N PRO A 167 -11.56 -9.65 -19.13
CA PRO A 167 -10.37 -9.40 -19.95
C PRO A 167 -9.51 -8.28 -19.35
N VAL A 168 -8.21 -8.48 -19.30
CA VAL A 168 -7.28 -7.48 -18.74
C VAL A 168 -7.33 -6.17 -19.55
N THR A 169 -7.48 -6.27 -20.86
CA THR A 169 -7.57 -5.11 -21.76
C THR A 169 -8.81 -4.26 -21.48
N THR A 170 -9.98 -4.87 -21.30
CA THR A 170 -11.22 -4.14 -20.97
C THR A 170 -11.15 -3.53 -19.58
N LEU A 171 -10.52 -4.22 -18.63
CA LEU A 171 -10.28 -3.70 -17.28
C LEU A 171 -9.40 -2.45 -17.29
N ILE A 172 -8.30 -2.48 -18.06
CA ILE A 172 -7.41 -1.31 -18.21
C ILE A 172 -8.15 -0.16 -18.92
N LEU A 173 -8.86 -0.43 -20.01
CA LEU A 173 -9.61 0.61 -20.74
C LEU A 173 -10.70 1.25 -19.87
N ALA A 174 -11.45 0.44 -19.11
CA ALA A 174 -12.44 0.93 -18.15
C ALA A 174 -11.78 1.76 -17.04
N GLY A 175 -10.62 1.32 -16.55
CA GLY A 175 -9.82 2.05 -15.56
C GLY A 175 -9.35 3.42 -16.06
N VAL A 176 -8.83 3.49 -17.28
CA VAL A 176 -8.42 4.74 -17.92
C VAL A 176 -9.62 5.68 -18.11
N ALA A 177 -10.74 5.16 -18.62
CA ALA A 177 -11.94 5.96 -18.87
C ALA A 177 -12.56 6.52 -17.57
N LEU A 178 -12.79 5.67 -16.56
CA LEU A 178 -13.33 6.12 -15.27
C LEU A 178 -12.33 7.00 -14.52
N GLY A 179 -11.04 6.68 -14.61
CA GLY A 179 -9.97 7.48 -14.03
C GLY A 179 -9.96 8.91 -14.58
N ALA A 180 -10.10 9.07 -15.90
CA ALA A 180 -10.19 10.38 -16.54
C ALA A 180 -11.45 11.16 -16.08
N LEU A 181 -12.59 10.47 -15.93
CA LEU A 181 -13.82 11.07 -15.42
C LEU A 181 -13.66 11.58 -13.98
N LEU A 182 -13.14 10.74 -13.07
CA LEU A 182 -12.91 11.07 -11.66
C LEU A 182 -11.85 12.18 -11.50
N SER A 183 -10.82 12.16 -12.34
CA SER A 183 -9.79 13.21 -12.37
C SER A 183 -10.38 14.54 -12.85
N SER A 184 -11.23 14.51 -13.88
CA SER A 184 -11.96 15.69 -14.34
C SER A 184 -12.88 16.25 -13.25
N GLY A 185 -13.58 15.37 -12.52
CA GLY A 185 -14.40 15.75 -11.36
C GLY A 185 -13.57 16.37 -10.23
N THR A 186 -12.39 15.82 -9.95
CA THR A 186 -11.45 16.34 -8.95
C THR A 186 -11.01 17.76 -9.32
N THR A 187 -10.58 17.97 -10.56
CA THR A 187 -10.17 19.28 -11.08
C THR A 187 -11.34 20.27 -11.10
N PHE A 188 -12.54 19.84 -11.47
CA PHE A 188 -13.75 20.68 -11.46
C PHE A 188 -14.08 21.17 -10.05
N LEU A 189 -14.05 20.29 -9.04
CA LEU A 189 -14.29 20.68 -7.65
C LEU A 189 -13.22 21.64 -7.13
N MET A 190 -11.95 21.40 -7.47
CA MET A 190 -10.86 22.31 -7.11
C MET A 190 -11.00 23.69 -7.76
N PHE A 191 -11.46 23.75 -9.01
CA PHE A 191 -11.65 24.99 -9.75
C PHE A 191 -12.86 25.80 -9.25
N THR A 192 -13.93 25.10 -8.85
CA THR A 192 -15.17 25.71 -8.33
C THR A 192 -15.15 25.90 -6.81
N ALA A 193 -14.05 25.56 -6.14
CA ALA A 193 -13.89 25.75 -4.71
C ALA A 193 -14.04 27.23 -4.35
N ARG A 194 -14.76 27.50 -3.25
CA ARG A 194 -15.06 28.88 -2.82
C ARG A 194 -13.86 29.59 -2.21
N ASP A 195 -12.88 28.84 -1.74
CA ASP A 195 -11.73 29.33 -1.01
C ASP A 195 -10.44 28.65 -1.47
N ALA A 196 -9.35 29.41 -1.50
CA ALA A 196 -8.04 28.90 -1.92
C ALA A 196 -7.48 27.83 -0.96
N PHE A 197 -7.93 27.81 0.29
CA PHE A 197 -7.46 26.87 1.30
C PHE A 197 -7.92 25.44 0.97
N SER A 198 -9.18 25.25 0.59
CA SER A 198 -9.73 23.97 0.14
C SER A 198 -8.96 23.41 -1.07
N THR A 199 -8.62 24.27 -2.03
CA THR A 199 -7.83 23.88 -3.21
C THR A 199 -6.41 23.47 -2.81
N ILE A 200 -5.72 24.25 -1.96
CA ILE A 200 -4.38 23.92 -1.47
C ILE A 200 -4.39 22.64 -0.63
N HIS A 201 -5.43 22.43 0.18
CA HIS A 201 -5.60 21.23 0.99
C HIS A 201 -5.82 19.99 0.12
N ALA A 202 -6.66 20.10 -0.91
CA ALA A 202 -6.85 19.03 -1.89
C ALA A 202 -5.54 18.71 -2.61
N LEU A 203 -4.82 19.73 -3.10
CA LEU A 203 -3.50 19.55 -3.73
C LEU A 203 -2.51 18.85 -2.79
N GLY A 204 -2.43 19.29 -1.52
CA GLY A 204 -1.56 18.69 -0.52
C GLY A 204 -1.91 17.22 -0.22
N TRP A 205 -3.20 16.87 -0.26
CA TRP A 205 -3.65 15.48 -0.09
C TRP A 205 -3.27 14.61 -1.30
N LEU A 206 -3.44 15.13 -2.52
CA LEU A 206 -3.10 14.45 -3.77
C LEU A 206 -1.60 14.16 -3.90
N MET A 207 -0.74 14.99 -3.28
CA MET A 207 0.72 14.76 -3.26
C MET A 207 1.15 13.58 -2.39
N GLY A 208 0.28 13.12 -1.48
CA GLY A 208 0.60 12.10 -0.49
C GLY A 208 1.53 12.61 0.62
N SER A 209 1.23 12.25 1.86
CA SER A 209 2.03 12.62 3.02
C SER A 209 1.77 11.72 4.21
N LEU A 210 2.83 11.42 4.96
CA LEU A 210 2.74 10.76 6.26
C LEU A 210 2.88 11.78 7.42
N ALA A 211 2.69 13.08 7.15
CA ALA A 211 2.88 14.13 8.18
C ALA A 211 1.86 14.09 9.31
N LEU A 212 0.65 13.63 9.04
CA LEU A 212 -0.43 13.55 10.01
C LEU A 212 -0.56 12.15 10.66
N ALA A 213 0.42 11.27 10.37
CA ALA A 213 0.43 9.90 10.84
C ALA A 213 0.31 9.80 12.37
N ASN A 214 -0.66 9.02 12.83
CA ASN A 214 -0.95 8.81 14.24
C ASN A 214 -1.37 7.35 14.53
N TRP A 215 -1.44 6.97 15.80
CA TRP A 215 -1.79 5.61 16.20
C TRP A 215 -3.24 5.23 15.88
N ASP A 216 -4.15 6.20 15.73
CA ASP A 216 -5.54 5.93 15.38
C ASP A 216 -5.64 5.47 13.93
N GLU A 217 -4.95 6.15 13.01
CA GLU A 217 -4.82 5.73 11.61
C GLU A 217 -4.18 4.34 11.47
N VAL A 218 -3.07 4.09 12.20
CA VAL A 218 -2.40 2.78 12.20
C VAL A 218 -3.37 1.67 12.61
N ARG A 219 -4.12 1.86 13.70
CA ARG A 219 -5.09 0.87 14.19
C ARG A 219 -6.28 0.72 13.25
N ALA A 220 -6.73 1.82 12.64
CA ALA A 220 -7.87 1.82 11.73
C ALA A 220 -7.60 1.02 10.45
N ILE A 221 -6.40 1.13 9.86
CA ILE A 221 -6.08 0.43 8.61
C ILE A 221 -5.72 -1.05 8.83
N LEU A 222 -5.22 -1.40 10.01
CA LEU A 222 -4.70 -2.74 10.31
C LEU A 222 -5.67 -3.90 9.98
N PRO A 223 -6.96 -3.87 10.35
CA PRO A 223 -7.87 -4.97 10.00
C PRO A 223 -8.03 -5.17 8.49
N TYR A 224 -8.03 -4.10 7.69
CA TYR A 224 -8.14 -4.17 6.23
C TYR A 224 -6.88 -4.74 5.59
N LEU A 225 -5.71 -4.34 6.10
CA LEU A 225 -4.41 -4.86 5.66
C LEU A 225 -4.28 -6.34 6.00
N LEU A 226 -4.60 -6.74 7.24
CA LEU A 226 -4.56 -8.14 7.66
C LEU A 226 -5.51 -9.00 6.82
N LEU A 227 -6.73 -8.53 6.57
CA LEU A 227 -7.68 -9.24 5.72
C LEU A 227 -7.16 -9.38 4.28
N GLY A 228 -6.70 -8.29 3.67
CA GLY A 228 -6.18 -8.30 2.31
C GLY A 228 -4.97 -9.21 2.15
N PHE A 229 -3.99 -9.12 3.07
CA PHE A 229 -2.80 -9.97 3.02
C PHE A 229 -3.10 -11.43 3.34
N SER A 230 -4.05 -11.73 4.23
CA SER A 230 -4.45 -13.11 4.50
C SER A 230 -5.05 -13.76 3.27
N VAL A 231 -5.92 -13.03 2.53
CA VAL A 231 -6.53 -13.52 1.29
C VAL A 231 -5.47 -13.69 0.19
N VAL A 232 -4.55 -12.73 0.02
CA VAL A 232 -3.46 -12.82 -0.95
C VAL A 232 -2.52 -13.96 -0.61
N GLY A 233 -2.13 -14.11 0.65
CA GLY A 233 -1.26 -15.18 1.15
C GLY A 233 -1.87 -16.57 0.93
N TRP A 234 -3.18 -16.72 1.16
CA TRP A 234 -3.91 -17.96 0.87
C TRP A 234 -3.84 -18.34 -0.62
N HIS A 235 -3.86 -17.35 -1.51
CA HIS A 235 -3.82 -17.55 -2.96
C HIS A 235 -2.42 -17.40 -3.56
N ALA A 236 -1.36 -17.36 -2.75
CA ALA A 236 0.01 -17.14 -3.23
C ALA A 236 0.47 -18.20 -4.25
N HIS A 237 0.11 -19.47 -4.04
CA HIS A 237 0.40 -20.52 -5.02
C HIS A 237 -0.42 -20.35 -6.30
N THR A 238 -1.70 -19.97 -6.18
CA THR A 238 -2.58 -19.74 -7.32
C THR A 238 -2.07 -18.57 -8.18
N LEU A 239 -1.53 -17.52 -7.56
CA LEU A 239 -0.87 -16.40 -8.25
C LEU A 239 0.27 -16.87 -9.16
N ASN A 240 1.07 -17.87 -8.75
CA ASN A 240 2.13 -18.42 -9.59
C ASN A 240 1.56 -19.19 -10.79
N VAL A 241 0.45 -19.93 -10.59
CA VAL A 241 -0.21 -20.65 -11.69
C VAL A 241 -0.87 -19.66 -12.66
N LEU A 242 -1.41 -18.55 -12.17
CA LEU A 242 -1.99 -17.48 -12.99
C LEU A 242 -0.95 -16.71 -13.83
N GLN A 243 0.34 -16.87 -13.56
CA GLN A 243 1.38 -16.37 -14.47
C GLN A 243 1.51 -17.21 -15.75
N LEU A 244 0.99 -18.45 -15.75
CA LEU A 244 0.79 -19.23 -16.98
C LEU A 244 -0.39 -18.65 -17.78
N ASP A 245 -0.72 -19.27 -18.92
CA ASP A 245 -1.93 -18.92 -19.63
C ASP A 245 -3.20 -19.27 -18.86
N GLU A 246 -4.23 -18.42 -19.01
CA GLU A 246 -5.52 -18.60 -18.32
C GLU A 246 -6.15 -19.97 -18.63
N ASP A 247 -6.00 -20.45 -19.88
CA ASP A 247 -6.49 -21.77 -20.28
C ASP A 247 -5.75 -22.91 -19.57
N GLN A 248 -4.44 -22.76 -19.33
CA GLN A 248 -3.63 -23.74 -18.59
C GLN A 248 -4.00 -23.76 -17.11
N ALA A 249 -4.20 -22.57 -16.51
CA ALA A 249 -4.66 -22.47 -15.14
C ALA A 249 -6.07 -23.09 -14.97
N GLN A 250 -6.95 -22.90 -15.94
CA GLN A 250 -8.29 -23.50 -15.94
C GLN A 250 -8.23 -25.02 -16.11
N ALA A 251 -7.34 -25.55 -16.96
CA ALA A 251 -7.10 -26.99 -17.10
C ALA A 251 -6.55 -27.64 -15.81
N LEU A 252 -5.83 -26.88 -14.99
CA LEU A 252 -5.37 -27.28 -13.65
C LEU A 252 -6.45 -27.17 -12.57
N GLY A 253 -7.71 -26.90 -12.95
CA GLY A 253 -8.87 -26.88 -12.05
C GLY A 253 -9.06 -25.56 -11.29
N ILE A 254 -8.32 -24.50 -11.65
CA ILE A 254 -8.48 -23.19 -11.00
C ILE A 254 -9.68 -22.47 -11.60
N ALA A 255 -10.58 -21.99 -10.74
CA ALA A 255 -11.65 -21.08 -11.13
C ALA A 255 -11.09 -19.66 -11.36
N VAL A 256 -10.38 -19.46 -12.48
CA VAL A 256 -9.57 -18.26 -12.82
C VAL A 256 -10.34 -16.96 -12.56
N GLU A 257 -11.54 -16.82 -13.11
CA GLU A 257 -12.36 -15.59 -12.96
C GLU A 257 -12.75 -15.31 -11.51
N ARG A 258 -13.07 -16.34 -10.72
CA ARG A 258 -13.42 -16.19 -9.30
C ARG A 258 -12.20 -15.75 -8.50
N VAL A 259 -11.04 -16.37 -8.76
CA VAL A 259 -9.79 -16.03 -8.08
C VAL A 259 -9.32 -14.62 -8.45
N LYS A 260 -9.41 -14.22 -9.73
CA LYS A 260 -9.10 -12.86 -10.18
C LYS A 260 -9.94 -11.83 -9.42
N GLY A 261 -11.26 -12.03 -9.34
CA GLY A 261 -12.15 -11.13 -8.60
C GLY A 261 -11.80 -11.03 -7.10
N ILE A 262 -11.49 -12.15 -6.45
CA ILE A 262 -11.09 -12.18 -5.03
C ILE A 262 -9.77 -11.43 -4.82
N LEU A 263 -8.77 -11.66 -5.66
CA LEU A 263 -7.45 -11.02 -5.56
C LEU A 263 -7.52 -9.52 -5.83
N ILE A 264 -8.28 -9.11 -6.85
CA ILE A 264 -8.54 -7.69 -7.12
C ILE A 264 -9.19 -7.05 -5.91
N LEU A 265 -10.27 -7.63 -5.37
CA LEU A 265 -10.96 -7.09 -4.19
C LEU A 265 -10.02 -6.96 -2.99
N ALA A 266 -9.24 -8.00 -2.69
CA ALA A 266 -8.32 -8.02 -1.54
C ALA A 266 -7.19 -7.00 -1.68
N ALA A 267 -6.55 -6.93 -2.86
CA ALA A 267 -5.47 -5.99 -3.12
C ALA A 267 -5.99 -4.54 -3.14
N SER A 268 -7.15 -4.29 -3.75
CA SER A 268 -7.81 -2.97 -3.75
C SER A 268 -8.24 -2.54 -2.37
N LEU A 269 -8.76 -3.44 -1.54
CA LEU A 269 -9.15 -3.12 -0.17
C LEU A 269 -7.95 -2.67 0.66
N ALA A 270 -6.86 -3.43 0.61
CA ALA A 270 -5.63 -3.07 1.31
C ALA A 270 -5.05 -1.74 0.77
N THR A 271 -5.01 -1.58 -0.56
CA THR A 271 -4.51 -0.34 -1.19
C THR A 271 -5.38 0.86 -0.83
N ALA A 272 -6.70 0.74 -0.84
CA ALA A 272 -7.62 1.80 -0.46
C ALA A 272 -7.40 2.23 0.99
N ALA A 273 -7.18 1.28 1.91
CA ALA A 273 -6.89 1.57 3.31
C ALA A 273 -5.55 2.29 3.48
N ALA A 274 -4.51 1.90 2.74
CA ALA A 274 -3.22 2.59 2.78
C ALA A 274 -3.31 4.01 2.21
N VAL A 275 -3.90 4.16 1.02
CA VAL A 275 -4.01 5.45 0.30
C VAL A 275 -4.92 6.43 1.05
N SER A 276 -5.94 5.97 1.77
CA SER A 276 -6.84 6.87 2.50
C SER A 276 -6.17 7.65 3.63
N VAL A 277 -5.12 7.09 4.23
CA VAL A 277 -4.35 7.73 5.31
C VAL A 277 -3.04 8.34 4.85
N SER A 278 -2.48 7.87 3.73
CA SER A 278 -1.21 8.38 3.19
C SER A 278 -1.36 9.36 2.03
N GLY A 279 -2.55 9.49 1.46
CA GLY A 279 -2.74 10.06 0.13
C GLY A 279 -2.09 9.19 -0.97
N VAL A 280 -1.99 9.74 -2.17
CA VAL A 280 -1.49 9.00 -3.34
C VAL A 280 0.04 8.93 -3.31
N ILE A 281 0.59 7.72 -3.13
CA ILE A 281 2.05 7.47 -3.17
C ILE A 281 2.39 6.63 -4.40
N GLY A 282 3.13 7.21 -5.34
CA GLY A 282 3.51 6.53 -6.60
C GLY A 282 4.70 5.59 -6.48
N PHE A 283 4.91 4.79 -7.54
CA PHE A 283 6.11 3.97 -7.81
C PHE A 283 6.45 2.82 -6.86
N VAL A 284 5.96 2.81 -5.62
CA VAL A 284 6.26 1.72 -4.67
C VAL A 284 5.77 0.37 -5.20
N GLY A 285 4.53 0.32 -5.70
CA GLY A 285 3.93 -0.90 -6.26
C GLY A 285 4.57 -1.38 -7.57
N LEU A 286 5.26 -0.50 -8.31
CA LEU A 286 5.98 -0.87 -9.53
C LEU A 286 7.40 -1.34 -9.23
N VAL A 287 8.15 -0.53 -8.48
CA VAL A 287 9.59 -0.71 -8.28
C VAL A 287 9.90 -1.85 -7.31
N VAL A 288 9.18 -1.94 -6.19
CA VAL A 288 9.52 -2.90 -5.12
C VAL A 288 9.37 -4.35 -5.58
N PRO A 289 8.24 -4.78 -6.20
CA PRO A 289 8.10 -6.16 -6.69
C PRO A 289 9.17 -6.51 -7.74
N HIS A 290 9.53 -5.55 -8.59
CA HIS A 290 10.57 -5.76 -9.59
C HIS A 290 11.95 -6.00 -8.97
N ILE A 291 12.35 -5.16 -8.00
CA ILE A 291 13.60 -5.35 -7.24
C ILE A 291 13.59 -6.70 -6.52
N VAL A 292 12.48 -7.05 -5.87
CA VAL A 292 12.35 -8.33 -5.16
C VAL A 292 12.50 -9.49 -6.14
N ARG A 293 11.90 -9.44 -7.34
CA ARG A 293 12.06 -10.49 -8.36
C ARG A 293 13.51 -10.64 -8.85
N LEU A 294 14.26 -9.53 -8.98
CA LEU A 294 15.69 -9.57 -9.35
C LEU A 294 16.53 -10.25 -8.28
N ILE A 295 16.24 -10.01 -6.99
CA ILE A 295 17.00 -10.58 -5.87
C ILE A 295 16.56 -12.03 -5.57
N TRP A 296 15.25 -12.28 -5.52
CA TRP A 296 14.66 -13.52 -5.01
C TRP A 296 14.25 -14.53 -6.09
N GLY A 297 14.12 -14.10 -7.34
CA GLY A 297 13.59 -14.88 -8.47
C GLY A 297 12.15 -14.49 -8.83
N PRO A 298 11.70 -14.87 -10.04
CA PRO A 298 10.34 -14.62 -10.53
C PRO A 298 9.26 -15.39 -9.75
#